data_AF-A0A937CAP1-F1
#
_entry.id   AF-A0A937CAP1-F1
#
_cell.length_a   1.000
_cell.length_b   1.000
_cell.length_c   1.000
_cell.angle_alpha   90.00
_cell.angle_beta   90.00
_cell.angle_gamma   90.00
#
_symmetry.space_group_name_H-M   'P 1'
#
loop_
_entity.id
_entity.type
_entity.pdbx_description
1 polymer ?
#
loop_
_entity_poly.entity_id
_entity_poly.type
_entity_poly.pdbx_seq_one_letter_code
_entity_poly.pdbx_strand_id
1 'polypeptide(L)'
;MLKQCFIFLFFLSVLTVPGFSQNSNSNINFQQVDEFARTVRYNGDLQELTNTLTTPYADSMYKLRAIFIWIADNIEYDYKLFNSGSNEWNRFECYGSRETCAQARLDWNNKHLEHVLNKKKTVCNGYTKLFKRMCNMAGIQNEMVDGYVKKTPFQIGLVLNVSHTWNVVNLGGVNYYFDVTWAAGSCKTDEESGKLTDFVKQYKDFYWQTPMQKFMRNHFPKDEKWIAETGRTKTVL
;
A
#
# COMPACT_ATOMS: atom_id res chain seq x y z
N MET A 1 -29.66 -6.81 74.73
CA MET A 1 -28.56 -6.38 73.85
C MET A 1 -28.10 -7.58 73.03
N LEU A 2 -28.56 -7.70 71.78
CA LEU A 2 -27.92 -8.56 70.77
C LEU A 2 -27.73 -7.70 69.52
N LYS A 3 -26.47 -7.52 69.11
CA LYS A 3 -26.08 -6.77 67.92
C LYS A 3 -26.39 -7.63 66.68
N GLN A 4 -27.32 -7.18 65.84
CA GLN A 4 -27.51 -7.73 64.50
C GLN A 4 -26.39 -7.20 63.59
N CYS A 5 -25.56 -8.11 63.09
CA CYS A 5 -24.55 -7.85 62.07
C CYS A 5 -25.22 -7.91 60.69
N PHE A 6 -25.40 -6.76 60.04
CA PHE A 6 -25.81 -6.71 58.64
C PHE A 6 -24.60 -7.02 57.75
N ILE A 7 -24.63 -8.18 57.08
CA ILE A 7 -23.68 -8.52 56.02
C ILE A 7 -24.24 -7.94 54.72
N PHE A 8 -23.57 -6.91 54.19
CA PHE A 8 -23.90 -6.32 52.90
C PHE A 8 -23.23 -7.17 51.80
N LEU A 9 -23.99 -8.07 51.18
CA LEU A 9 -23.54 -8.81 50.00
C LEU A 9 -23.57 -7.89 48.77
N PHE A 10 -22.38 -7.41 48.38
CA PHE A 10 -22.20 -6.66 47.15
C PHE A 10 -22.30 -7.63 45.96
N PHE A 11 -23.46 -7.69 45.30
CA PHE A 11 -23.64 -8.42 44.06
C PHE A 11 -22.86 -7.71 42.95
N LEU A 12 -21.67 -8.22 42.62
CA LEU A 12 -20.90 -7.78 41.47
C LEU A 12 -21.61 -8.31 40.21
N SER A 13 -22.44 -7.49 39.56
CA SER A 13 -23.01 -7.80 38.26
C SER A 13 -21.88 -7.80 37.22
N VAL A 14 -21.35 -8.98 36.93
CA VAL A 14 -20.50 -9.19 35.76
C VAL A 14 -21.40 -9.04 34.55
N LEU A 15 -21.48 -7.82 34.01
CA LEU A 15 -21.97 -7.57 32.66
C LEU A 15 -20.99 -8.24 31.70
N THR A 16 -21.25 -9.50 31.37
CA THR A 16 -20.61 -10.16 30.24
C THR A 16 -21.08 -9.43 29.00
N VAL A 17 -20.29 -8.45 28.54
CA VAL A 17 -20.44 -7.92 27.20
C VAL A 17 -20.25 -9.12 26.27
N PRO A 18 -21.23 -9.50 25.42
CA PRO A 18 -20.95 -10.45 24.37
C PRO A 18 -19.86 -9.83 23.50
N GLY A 19 -18.63 -10.34 23.64
CA GLY A 19 -17.55 -10.01 22.73
C GLY A 19 -17.98 -10.49 21.36
N PHE A 20 -18.32 -9.55 20.48
CA PHE A 20 -18.46 -9.84 19.06
C PHE A 20 -17.07 -10.21 18.53
N SER A 21 -16.71 -11.48 18.61
CA SER A 21 -15.71 -12.06 17.73
C SER A 21 -16.35 -12.11 16.34
N GLN A 22 -16.20 -11.03 15.57
CA GLN A 22 -16.49 -11.10 14.14
C GLN A 22 -15.35 -11.87 13.49
N ASN A 23 -15.54 -13.18 13.36
CA ASN A 23 -14.80 -13.98 12.41
C ASN A 23 -15.31 -13.59 11.01
N SER A 24 -14.90 -12.43 10.50
CA SER A 24 -15.38 -11.90 9.22
C SER A 24 -14.59 -12.53 8.07
N ASN A 25 -14.86 -13.81 7.79
CA ASN A 25 -14.84 -14.29 6.41
C ASN A 25 -16.09 -13.77 5.68
N SER A 26 -16.35 -12.46 5.75
CA SER A 26 -17.26 -11.81 4.82
C SER A 26 -16.52 -11.76 3.49
N ASN A 27 -17.08 -12.37 2.44
CA ASN A 27 -16.69 -12.03 1.08
C ASN A 27 -17.06 -10.55 0.86
N ILE A 28 -16.18 -9.64 1.26
CA ILE A 28 -16.34 -8.21 1.02
C ILE A 28 -16.38 -8.04 -0.49
N ASN A 29 -17.55 -7.71 -1.03
CA ASN A 29 -17.71 -7.45 -2.45
C ASN A 29 -17.32 -6.00 -2.74
N PHE A 30 -16.21 -5.81 -3.46
CA PHE A 30 -15.70 -4.51 -3.85
C PHE A 30 -16.23 -4.02 -5.20
N GLN A 31 -17.07 -4.79 -5.91
CA GLN A 31 -17.48 -4.48 -7.29
C GLN A 31 -18.00 -3.04 -7.45
N GLN A 32 -18.87 -2.57 -6.56
CA GLN A 32 -19.40 -1.21 -6.64
C GLN A 32 -18.33 -0.13 -6.42
N VAL A 33 -17.35 -0.40 -5.56
CA VAL A 33 -16.22 0.51 -5.31
C VAL A 33 -15.31 0.56 -6.52
N ASP A 34 -15.04 -0.60 -7.09
CA ASP A 34 -14.26 -0.80 -8.29
C ASP A 34 -14.86 -0.07 -9.50
N GLU A 35 -16.17 -0.19 -9.69
CA GLU A 35 -16.91 0.52 -10.74
C GLU A 35 -16.86 2.02 -10.50
N PHE A 36 -17.19 2.48 -9.29
CA PHE A 36 -17.16 3.91 -8.94
C PHE A 36 -15.77 4.52 -9.16
N ALA A 37 -14.71 3.91 -8.63
CA ALA A 37 -13.34 4.42 -8.75
C ALA A 37 -12.91 4.60 -10.21
N ARG A 38 -13.30 3.71 -11.13
CA ARG A 38 -12.96 3.85 -12.56
C ARG A 38 -13.67 4.99 -13.27
N THR A 39 -14.80 5.47 -12.72
CA THR A 39 -15.52 6.63 -13.27
C THR A 39 -14.92 7.98 -12.87
N VAL A 40 -14.24 8.04 -11.72
CA VAL A 40 -13.71 9.29 -11.16
C VAL A 40 -12.55 9.82 -12.01
N ARG A 41 -12.60 11.10 -12.35
CA ARG A 41 -11.56 11.79 -13.16
C ARG A 41 -10.76 12.74 -12.27
N TYR A 42 -9.44 12.75 -12.49
CA TYR A 42 -8.57 13.75 -11.88
C TYR A 42 -8.80 15.12 -12.55
N ASN A 43 -9.00 16.14 -11.73
CA ASN A 43 -9.32 17.51 -12.15
C ASN A 43 -8.17 18.52 -11.89
N GLY A 44 -7.01 18.04 -11.41
CA GLY A 44 -5.88 18.90 -11.02
C GLY A 44 -5.68 19.03 -9.51
N ASP A 45 -6.59 18.50 -8.68
CA ASP A 45 -6.47 18.53 -7.22
C ASP A 45 -6.42 17.10 -6.62
N LEU A 46 -5.29 16.75 -6.02
CA LEU A 46 -5.09 15.43 -5.39
C LEU A 46 -5.94 15.23 -4.12
N GLN A 47 -6.17 16.29 -3.35
CA GLN A 47 -7.02 16.21 -2.16
C GLN A 47 -8.47 16.00 -2.56
N GLU A 48 -8.97 16.73 -3.56
CA GLU A 48 -10.33 16.55 -4.07
C GLU A 48 -10.53 15.16 -4.68
N LEU A 49 -9.57 14.68 -5.47
CA LEU A 49 -9.59 13.31 -5.98
C LEU A 49 -9.68 12.30 -4.83
N THR A 50 -8.84 12.45 -3.81
CA THR A 50 -8.83 11.53 -2.66
C THR A 50 -10.14 11.59 -1.89
N ASN A 51 -10.66 12.78 -1.62
CA ASN A 51 -11.93 12.96 -0.92
C ASN A 51 -13.09 12.35 -1.70
N THR A 52 -13.14 12.55 -3.02
CA THR A 52 -14.17 11.98 -3.90
C THR A 52 -14.17 10.45 -3.83
N LEU A 53 -12.99 9.84 -3.84
CA LEU A 53 -12.85 8.39 -3.77
C LEU A 53 -13.20 7.80 -2.40
N THR A 54 -13.06 8.57 -1.31
CA THR A 54 -13.05 8.00 0.05
C THR A 54 -14.19 8.46 0.95
N THR A 55 -14.76 9.65 0.74
CA THR A 55 -15.90 10.17 1.53
C THR A 55 -17.16 9.30 1.46
N PRO A 56 -17.47 8.60 0.33
CA PRO A 56 -18.62 7.69 0.30
C PRO A 56 -18.53 6.50 1.26
N TYR A 57 -17.36 6.24 1.85
CA TYR A 57 -17.11 5.04 2.65
C TYR A 57 -16.71 5.40 4.08
N ALA A 58 -17.35 4.78 5.07
CA ALA A 58 -16.90 4.88 6.46
C ALA A 58 -15.71 3.94 6.74
N ASP A 59 -15.76 2.73 6.17
CA ASP A 59 -14.80 1.66 6.37
C ASP A 59 -13.50 1.90 5.58
N SER A 60 -12.36 1.79 6.28
CA SER A 60 -11.02 2.01 5.72
C SER A 60 -10.68 1.07 4.57
N MET A 61 -11.21 -0.15 4.55
CA MET A 61 -10.94 -1.11 3.48
C MET A 61 -11.58 -0.69 2.16
N TYR A 62 -12.79 -0.13 2.20
CA TYR A 62 -13.46 0.42 1.02
C TYR A 62 -12.73 1.66 0.49
N LYS A 63 -12.23 2.53 1.40
CA LYS A 63 -11.37 3.67 1.02
C LYS A 63 -10.07 3.23 0.36
N LEU A 64 -9.38 2.25 0.95
CA LEU A 64 -8.16 1.65 0.40
C LEU A 64 -8.42 1.08 -0.99
N ARG A 65 -9.54 0.37 -1.18
CA ARG A 65 -9.89 -0.23 -2.46
C ARG A 65 -10.12 0.82 -3.53
N ALA A 66 -10.88 1.86 -3.23
CA ALA A 66 -11.16 2.96 -4.16
C ALA A 66 -9.84 3.62 -4.63
N ILE A 67 -8.94 3.93 -3.70
CA ILE A 67 -7.61 4.48 -4.01
C ILE A 67 -6.80 3.51 -4.88
N PHE A 68 -6.72 2.24 -4.47
CA PHE A 68 -5.94 1.22 -5.17
C PHE A 68 -6.39 1.02 -6.62
N ILE A 69 -7.70 0.88 -6.83
CA ILE A 69 -8.29 0.72 -8.16
C ILE A 69 -8.07 1.96 -8.99
N TRP A 70 -8.33 3.15 -8.43
CA TRP A 70 -8.17 4.38 -9.18
C TRP A 70 -6.74 4.53 -9.71
N ILE A 71 -5.73 4.31 -8.86
CA ILE A 71 -4.33 4.43 -9.28
C ILE A 71 -3.99 3.36 -10.33
N ALA A 72 -4.34 2.10 -10.09
CA ALA A 72 -4.03 0.99 -11.00
C ALA A 72 -4.70 1.17 -12.38
N ASP A 73 -5.85 1.84 -12.43
CA ASP A 73 -6.61 2.07 -13.66
C ASP A 73 -6.22 3.38 -14.37
N ASN A 74 -5.65 4.37 -13.69
CA ASN A 74 -5.38 5.69 -14.28
C ASN A 74 -3.89 5.98 -14.53
N ILE A 75 -2.98 5.19 -13.96
CA ILE A 75 -1.54 5.40 -14.07
C ILE A 75 -0.90 4.23 -14.83
N GLU A 76 0.01 4.52 -15.74
CA GLU A 76 0.79 3.53 -16.49
C GLU A 76 2.23 3.45 -16.01
N TYR A 77 2.88 2.31 -16.22
CA TYR A 77 4.31 2.19 -15.92
C TYR A 77 5.16 2.96 -16.94
N ASP A 78 6.03 3.84 -16.48
CA ASP A 78 6.97 4.58 -17.31
C ASP A 78 8.22 3.74 -17.62
N TYR A 79 8.03 2.79 -18.53
CA TYR A 79 9.10 1.88 -18.94
C TYR A 79 10.27 2.60 -19.64
N LYS A 80 10.03 3.77 -20.25
CA LYS A 80 11.08 4.58 -20.89
C LYS A 80 11.98 5.20 -19.85
N LEU A 81 11.39 5.78 -18.80
CA LEU A 81 12.11 6.29 -17.63
C LEU A 81 12.88 5.16 -16.93
N PHE A 82 12.26 3.99 -16.75
CA PHE A 82 12.95 2.82 -16.18
C PHE A 82 14.18 2.42 -17.01
N ASN A 83 14.03 2.29 -18.34
CA ASN A 83 15.12 1.92 -19.24
C ASN A 83 16.25 2.95 -19.31
N SER A 84 15.98 4.24 -19.06
CA SER A 84 17.02 5.27 -19.10
C SER A 84 17.90 5.26 -17.85
N GLY A 85 17.52 4.52 -16.80
CA GLY A 85 18.22 4.52 -15.52
C GLY A 85 18.21 5.89 -14.81
N SER A 86 17.38 6.81 -15.28
CA SER A 86 17.31 8.17 -14.75
C SER A 86 16.44 8.19 -13.49
N ASN A 87 16.70 9.16 -12.61
CA ASN A 87 15.82 9.39 -11.48
C ASN A 87 14.47 9.91 -11.98
N GLU A 88 13.40 9.37 -11.40
CA GLU A 88 12.04 9.82 -11.68
C GLU A 88 11.81 11.30 -11.34
N TRP A 89 12.46 11.77 -10.28
CA TRP A 89 12.30 13.11 -9.77
C TRP A 89 13.60 13.63 -9.15
N ASN A 90 13.80 14.95 -9.19
CA ASN A 90 15.02 15.58 -8.67
C ASN A 90 15.20 15.28 -7.19
N ARG A 91 16.42 14.94 -6.75
CA ARG A 91 16.73 14.67 -5.34
C ARG A 91 16.19 15.81 -4.45
N PHE A 92 15.49 15.42 -3.38
CA PHE A 92 15.11 16.40 -2.36
C PHE A 92 16.32 16.74 -1.51
N GLU A 93 16.49 18.03 -1.26
CA GLU A 93 17.48 18.57 -0.36
C GLU A 93 16.76 19.44 0.66
N CYS A 94 17.16 19.36 1.94
CA CYS A 94 16.66 20.25 2.97
C CYS A 94 17.81 20.96 3.67
N TYR A 95 17.62 22.25 3.91
CA TYR A 95 18.59 23.16 4.51
C TYR A 95 18.07 23.83 5.80
N GLY A 96 16.96 23.33 6.39
CA GLY A 96 16.27 23.96 7.53
C GLY A 96 16.15 23.08 8.79
N SER A 97 15.32 23.51 9.76
CA SER A 97 14.97 22.70 10.95
C SER A 97 14.21 21.43 10.58
N ARG A 98 14.11 20.47 11.50
CA ARG A 98 13.37 19.22 11.30
C ARG A 98 11.93 19.46 10.84
N GLU A 99 11.22 20.40 11.47
CA GLU A 99 9.83 20.75 11.19
C GLU A 99 9.71 21.37 9.79
N THR A 100 10.59 22.32 9.47
CA THR A 100 10.62 22.93 8.13
C THR A 100 10.96 21.90 7.05
N CYS A 101 11.85 20.94 7.34
CA CYS A 101 12.17 19.86 6.43
C CYS A 101 11.00 18.89 6.23
N ALA A 102 10.19 18.65 7.26
CA ALA A 102 9.00 17.81 7.14
C ALA A 102 7.97 18.44 6.19
N GLN A 103 7.71 19.74 6.36
CA GLN A 103 6.81 20.48 5.46
C GLN A 103 7.39 20.56 4.04
N ALA A 104 8.66 20.96 3.88
CA ALA A 104 9.30 21.03 2.58
C ALA A 104 9.31 19.68 1.86
N ARG A 105 9.47 18.57 2.60
CA ARG A 105 9.38 17.21 2.06
C ARG A 105 7.98 16.91 1.55
N LEU A 106 6.96 17.31 2.30
CA LEU A 106 5.57 17.11 1.90
C LEU A 106 5.26 17.88 0.61
N ASP A 107 5.69 19.13 0.53
CA ASP A 107 5.46 19.98 -0.65
C ASP A 107 6.21 19.45 -1.88
N TRP A 108 7.47 19.03 -1.71
CA TRP A 108 8.23 18.37 -2.79
C TRP A 108 7.59 17.07 -3.26
N ASN A 109 7.07 16.26 -2.32
CA ASN A 109 6.32 15.05 -2.67
C ASN A 109 5.04 15.38 -3.44
N ASN A 110 4.27 16.38 -3.00
CA ASN A 110 3.03 16.77 -3.69
C ASN A 110 3.32 17.25 -5.12
N LYS A 111 4.36 18.06 -5.33
CA LYS A 111 4.81 18.48 -6.68
C LYS A 111 5.18 17.30 -7.57
N HIS A 112 5.88 16.31 -7.02
CA HIS A 112 6.17 15.07 -7.74
C HIS A 112 4.88 14.33 -8.12
N LEU A 113 3.93 14.22 -7.20
CA LEU A 113 2.66 13.53 -7.45
C LEU A 113 1.78 14.26 -8.46
N GLU A 114 1.76 15.59 -8.46
CA GLU A 114 1.12 16.40 -9.50
C GLU A 114 1.72 16.08 -10.88
N HIS A 115 3.05 15.99 -10.98
CA HIS A 115 3.72 15.56 -12.21
C HIS A 115 3.28 14.16 -12.64
N VAL A 116 3.25 13.20 -11.72
CA VAL A 116 2.79 11.82 -11.98
C VAL A 116 1.33 11.80 -12.48
N LEU A 117 0.43 12.53 -11.83
CA LEU A 117 -0.99 12.58 -12.17
C LEU A 117 -1.24 13.25 -13.52
N ASN A 118 -0.50 14.33 -13.82
CA ASN A 118 -0.58 15.03 -15.09
C ASN A 118 -0.04 14.17 -16.25
N LYS A 119 1.08 13.49 -16.03
CA LYS A 119 1.69 12.60 -17.04
C LYS A 119 0.93 11.28 -17.17
N LYS A 120 0.21 10.87 -16.12
CA LYS A 120 -0.40 9.54 -15.94
C LYS A 120 0.60 8.40 -16.05
N LYS A 121 1.88 8.65 -15.75
CA LYS A 121 2.98 7.68 -15.87
C LYS A 121 4.00 7.86 -14.76
N THR A 122 4.51 6.74 -14.25
CA THR A 122 5.48 6.69 -13.16
C THR A 122 6.13 5.31 -13.07
N VAL A 123 7.22 5.18 -12.32
CA VAL A 123 7.77 3.88 -11.90
C VAL A 123 7.29 3.51 -10.49
N CYS A 124 7.77 2.39 -9.94
CA CYS A 124 7.28 1.85 -8.66
C CYS A 124 7.31 2.87 -7.51
N ASN A 125 8.30 3.78 -7.49
CA ASN A 125 8.42 4.80 -6.46
C ASN A 125 7.28 5.82 -6.48
N GLY A 126 6.89 6.36 -7.63
CA GLY A 126 5.76 7.29 -7.69
C GLY A 126 4.41 6.61 -7.51
N TYR A 127 4.22 5.35 -7.95
CA TYR A 127 3.03 4.55 -7.57
C TYR A 127 2.87 4.47 -6.05
N THR A 128 3.94 4.08 -5.35
CA THR A 128 3.90 3.85 -3.90
C THR A 128 3.80 5.13 -3.10
N LYS A 129 4.42 6.22 -3.57
CA LYS A 129 4.22 7.57 -3.01
C LYS A 129 2.79 8.06 -3.20
N LEU A 130 2.19 7.85 -4.37
CA LEU A 130 0.82 8.26 -4.66
C LEU A 130 -0.16 7.53 -3.75
N PHE A 131 -0.04 6.20 -3.68
CA PHE A 131 -0.84 5.39 -2.78
C PHE A 131 -0.66 5.81 -1.31
N LYS A 132 0.59 5.99 -0.85
CA LYS A 132 0.87 6.46 0.52
C LYS A 132 0.22 7.81 0.81
N ARG A 133 0.32 8.76 -0.11
CA ARG A 133 -0.22 10.11 0.08
C ARG A 133 -1.75 10.11 0.16
N MET A 134 -2.42 9.43 -0.77
CA MET A 134 -3.88 9.33 -0.78
C MET A 134 -4.41 8.59 0.45
N CYS A 135 -3.75 7.50 0.87
CA CYS A 135 -4.11 6.80 2.10
C CYS A 135 -3.97 7.70 3.33
N ASN A 136 -2.86 8.45 3.44
CA ASN A 136 -2.64 9.37 4.55
C ASN A 136 -3.69 10.50 4.59
N MET A 137 -4.05 11.07 3.43
CA MET A 137 -5.14 12.05 3.31
C MET A 137 -6.48 11.47 3.75
N ALA A 138 -6.71 10.18 3.52
CA ALA A 138 -7.90 9.46 3.97
C ALA A 138 -7.83 8.94 5.43
N GLY A 139 -6.77 9.31 6.18
CA GLY A 139 -6.56 8.93 7.57
C GLY A 139 -6.01 7.52 7.78
N ILE A 140 -5.49 6.87 6.74
CA ILE A 140 -5.00 5.48 6.77
C ILE A 140 -3.47 5.46 6.74
N GLN A 141 -2.88 5.05 7.86
CA GLN A 141 -1.43 4.91 7.99
C GLN A 141 -0.93 3.73 7.16
N ASN A 142 0.15 3.94 6.43
CA ASN A 142 0.77 2.93 5.58
C ASN A 142 2.27 3.23 5.44
N GLU A 143 3.07 2.22 5.12
CA GLU A 143 4.50 2.37 4.89
C GLU A 143 4.92 1.93 3.51
N MET A 144 5.92 2.62 2.96
CA MET A 144 6.62 2.19 1.76
C MET A 144 7.70 1.18 2.16
N VAL A 145 7.80 0.10 1.41
CA VAL A 145 8.74 -0.99 1.66
C VAL A 145 9.58 -1.20 0.42
N ASP A 146 10.88 -0.92 0.56
CA ASP A 146 11.87 -1.21 -0.47
C ASP A 146 12.34 -2.65 -0.37
N GLY A 147 12.57 -3.28 -1.52
CA GLY A 147 13.06 -4.64 -1.60
C GLY A 147 13.42 -5.05 -3.02
N TYR A 148 13.51 -6.36 -3.22
CA TYR A 148 13.81 -6.95 -4.51
C TYR A 148 12.72 -7.92 -4.93
N VAL A 149 12.57 -8.10 -6.23
CA VAL A 149 11.53 -8.94 -6.83
C VAL A 149 12.14 -10.00 -7.74
N LYS A 150 11.57 -11.21 -7.68
CA LYS A 150 11.94 -12.31 -8.58
C LYS A 150 10.85 -12.47 -9.65
N LYS A 151 11.22 -12.18 -10.89
CA LYS A 151 10.35 -12.19 -12.07
C LYS A 151 10.47 -13.48 -12.88
N THR A 152 11.62 -14.16 -12.83
CA THR A 152 11.88 -15.37 -13.62
C THR A 152 12.37 -16.53 -12.74
N PRO A 153 12.14 -17.80 -13.15
CA PRO A 153 12.64 -18.97 -12.43
C PRO A 153 14.16 -18.97 -12.24
N PHE A 154 14.92 -18.41 -13.19
CA PHE A 154 16.38 -18.31 -13.12
C PHE A 154 16.89 -17.43 -11.96
N GLN A 155 16.02 -16.60 -11.37
CA GLN A 155 16.37 -15.76 -10.22
C GLN A 155 16.17 -16.46 -8.87
N ILE A 156 15.61 -17.67 -8.85
CA ILE A 156 15.48 -18.49 -7.64
C ILE A 156 16.88 -18.79 -7.09
N GLY A 157 17.07 -18.63 -5.78
CA GLY A 157 18.38 -18.77 -5.12
C GLY A 157 19.34 -17.57 -5.24
N LEU A 158 19.12 -16.62 -6.16
CA LEU A 158 19.98 -15.44 -6.30
C LEU A 158 19.69 -14.35 -5.26
N VAL A 159 20.75 -13.66 -4.81
CA VAL A 159 20.69 -12.38 -4.09
C VAL A 159 20.60 -11.26 -5.13
N LEU A 160 19.56 -10.44 -5.05
CA LEU A 160 19.30 -9.37 -6.02
C LEU A 160 19.43 -8.01 -5.33
N ASN A 161 19.76 -6.99 -6.13
CA ASN A 161 19.72 -5.60 -5.68
C ASN A 161 18.28 -5.16 -5.42
N VAL A 162 18.11 -4.16 -4.54
CA VAL A 162 16.84 -3.48 -4.35
C VAL A 162 16.39 -2.91 -5.69
N SER A 163 15.24 -3.38 -6.16
CA SER A 163 14.75 -3.13 -7.51
C SER A 163 13.28 -2.71 -7.55
N HIS A 164 12.60 -2.71 -6.39
CA HIS A 164 11.17 -2.46 -6.32
C HIS A 164 10.76 -1.89 -4.97
N THR A 165 9.63 -1.19 -4.96
CA THR A 165 9.01 -0.62 -3.77
C THR A 165 7.53 -0.92 -3.82
N TRP A 166 6.92 -1.27 -2.69
CA TRP A 166 5.47 -1.48 -2.52
C TRP A 166 4.98 -0.83 -1.22
N ASN A 167 3.70 -0.98 -0.88
CA ASN A 167 3.13 -0.46 0.37
C ASN A 167 2.68 -1.58 1.32
N VAL A 168 2.73 -1.29 2.63
CA VAL A 168 2.17 -2.12 3.69
C VAL A 168 1.21 -1.28 4.52
N VAL A 169 0.03 -1.81 4.83
CA VAL A 169 -0.95 -1.20 5.74
C VAL A 169 -1.14 -2.13 6.93
N ASN A 170 -1.01 -1.61 8.15
CA ASN A 170 -1.36 -2.34 9.35
C ASN A 170 -2.81 -2.06 9.71
N LEU A 171 -3.65 -3.11 9.73
CA LEU A 171 -5.06 -3.02 10.11
C LEU A 171 -5.30 -4.00 11.26
N GLY A 172 -5.62 -3.46 12.44
CA GLY A 172 -5.90 -4.29 13.61
C GLY A 172 -4.73 -5.17 14.05
N GLY A 173 -3.48 -4.71 13.87
CA GLY A 173 -2.27 -5.47 14.20
C GLY A 173 -1.76 -6.35 13.06
N VAL A 174 -2.54 -6.58 12.00
CA VAL A 174 -2.16 -7.43 10.87
C VAL A 174 -1.61 -6.57 9.72
N ASN A 175 -0.46 -6.97 9.18
CA ASN A 175 0.15 -6.33 8.01
C ASN A 175 -0.43 -6.91 6.71
N TYR A 176 -0.96 -6.04 5.87
CA TYR A 176 -1.41 -6.34 4.51
C TYR A 176 -0.53 -5.66 3.48
N TYR A 177 -0.20 -6.38 2.40
CA TYR A 177 0.74 -5.92 1.37
C TYR A 177 -0.02 -5.48 0.12
N PHE A 178 0.44 -4.38 -0.48
CA PHE A 178 -0.18 -3.76 -1.64
C PHE A 178 0.89 -3.40 -2.66
N ASP A 179 0.79 -3.96 -3.87
CA ASP A 179 1.62 -3.54 -5.00
C ASP A 179 0.74 -3.01 -6.11
N VAL A 180 0.51 -1.69 -6.08
CA VAL A 180 -0.28 -1.00 -7.10
C VAL A 180 0.40 -1.04 -8.46
N THR A 181 1.74 -1.09 -8.50
CA THR A 181 2.51 -1.12 -9.75
C THR A 181 2.28 -2.42 -10.51
N TRP A 182 2.39 -3.57 -9.84
CA TRP A 182 2.14 -4.88 -10.47
C TRP A 182 0.66 -5.20 -10.58
N ALA A 183 -0.20 -4.55 -9.78
CA ALA A 183 -1.64 -4.59 -9.98
C ALA A 183 -2.08 -3.87 -11.25
N ALA A 184 -1.44 -2.75 -11.62
CA ALA A 184 -1.82 -1.97 -12.81
C ALA A 184 -1.58 -2.73 -14.12
N GLY A 185 -0.54 -3.56 -14.18
CA GLY A 185 -0.20 -4.32 -15.38
C GLY A 185 1.22 -4.85 -15.38
N SER A 186 1.77 -5.03 -16.57
CA SER A 186 3.16 -5.49 -16.77
C SER A 186 3.74 -4.96 -18.06
N CYS A 187 5.07 -4.87 -18.13
CA CYS A 187 5.76 -4.50 -19.35
C CYS A 187 6.18 -5.72 -20.16
N LYS A 188 6.15 -5.58 -21.49
CA LYS A 188 6.88 -6.48 -22.40
C LYS A 188 8.36 -6.19 -22.32
N THR A 189 9.18 -7.20 -22.56
CA THR A 189 10.64 -7.10 -22.56
C THR A 189 11.16 -7.58 -23.90
N ASP A 190 12.06 -6.81 -24.48
CA ASP A 190 12.86 -7.22 -25.63
C ASP A 190 13.94 -8.21 -25.16
N GLU A 191 13.94 -9.43 -25.69
CA GLU A 191 14.81 -10.51 -25.20
C GLU A 191 16.29 -10.26 -25.49
N GLU A 192 16.61 -9.56 -26.59
CA GLU A 192 17.98 -9.27 -26.99
C GLU A 192 18.61 -8.16 -26.14
N SER A 193 17.92 -7.03 -26.00
CA SER A 193 18.43 -5.88 -25.25
C SER A 193 18.11 -5.91 -23.76
N GLY A 194 17.17 -6.76 -23.33
CA GLY A 194 16.63 -6.78 -21.96
C GLY A 194 15.78 -5.56 -21.59
N LYS A 195 15.53 -4.64 -22.53
CA LYS A 195 14.78 -3.40 -22.28
C LYS A 195 13.28 -3.62 -22.31
N LEU A 196 12.56 -2.82 -21.53
CA LEU A 196 11.10 -2.81 -21.57
C LEU A 196 10.60 -2.08 -22.83
N THR A 197 9.62 -2.62 -23.54
CA THR A 197 9.18 -2.06 -24.84
C THR A 197 7.80 -1.41 -24.79
N ASP A 198 6.87 -2.04 -24.08
CA ASP A 198 5.48 -1.58 -23.95
C ASP A 198 4.95 -1.87 -22.55
N PHE A 199 4.10 -0.99 -22.03
CA PHE A 199 3.26 -1.29 -20.87
C PHE A 199 1.92 -1.85 -21.33
N VAL A 200 1.52 -3.00 -20.77
CA VAL A 200 0.22 -3.62 -20.99
C VAL A 200 -0.57 -3.51 -19.70
N LYS A 201 -1.63 -2.68 -19.73
CA LYS A 201 -2.58 -2.60 -18.62
C LYS A 201 -3.33 -3.91 -18.50
N GLN A 202 -3.26 -4.51 -17.32
CA GLN A 202 -3.97 -5.74 -17.01
C GLN A 202 -4.10 -5.78 -15.49
N TYR A 203 -5.28 -5.44 -14.99
CA TYR A 203 -5.52 -5.40 -13.56
C TYR A 203 -5.30 -6.79 -12.93
N LYS A 204 -4.49 -6.86 -11.88
CA LYS A 204 -4.19 -8.10 -11.13
C LYS A 204 -4.55 -7.95 -9.66
N ASP A 205 -5.72 -8.48 -9.31
CA ASP A 205 -6.26 -8.46 -7.93
C ASP A 205 -5.35 -9.18 -6.91
N PHE A 206 -4.48 -10.08 -7.37
CA PHE A 206 -3.52 -10.78 -6.51
C PHE A 206 -2.68 -9.83 -5.63
N TYR A 207 -2.37 -8.63 -6.11
CA TYR A 207 -1.54 -7.62 -5.43
C TYR A 207 -2.34 -6.65 -4.53
N TRP A 208 -3.65 -6.86 -4.41
CA TRP A 208 -4.51 -6.18 -3.45
C TRP A 208 -4.56 -6.95 -2.13
N GLN A 209 -4.21 -6.29 -1.02
CA GLN A 209 -4.32 -6.82 0.33
C GLN A 209 -3.71 -8.23 0.50
N THR A 210 -2.59 -8.49 -0.16
CA THR A 210 -2.02 -9.83 -0.21
C THR A 210 -1.43 -10.20 1.15
N PRO A 211 -1.77 -11.37 1.73
CA PRO A 211 -1.09 -11.86 2.93
C PRO A 211 0.40 -12.09 2.67
N MET A 212 1.24 -11.83 3.68
CA MET A 212 2.69 -11.95 3.59
C MET A 212 3.14 -13.28 2.97
N GLN A 213 2.57 -14.42 3.38
CA GLN A 213 3.04 -15.73 2.91
C GLN A 213 2.83 -15.94 1.39
N LYS A 214 1.85 -15.24 0.80
CA LYS A 214 1.62 -15.25 -0.65
C LYS A 214 2.46 -14.19 -1.35
N PHE A 215 2.55 -12.99 -0.77
CA PHE A 215 3.30 -11.87 -1.34
C PHE A 215 4.81 -12.17 -1.43
N MET A 216 5.35 -12.83 -0.40
CA MET A 216 6.77 -13.19 -0.31
C MET A 216 7.23 -14.31 -1.27
N ARG A 217 6.34 -14.81 -2.13
CA ARG A 217 6.72 -15.75 -3.20
C ARG A 217 7.62 -15.10 -4.25
N ASN A 218 7.44 -13.80 -4.47
CA ASN A 218 8.21 -13.03 -5.45
C ASN A 218 8.62 -11.63 -4.99
N HIS A 219 8.15 -11.14 -3.83
CA HIS A 219 8.56 -9.85 -3.25
C HIS A 219 9.33 -10.06 -1.96
N PHE A 220 10.54 -9.52 -1.85
CA PHE A 220 11.40 -9.75 -0.69
C PHE A 220 11.85 -8.41 -0.10
N PRO A 221 11.37 -8.02 1.09
CA PRO A 221 11.70 -6.73 1.68
C PRO A 221 13.19 -6.68 2.04
N LYS A 222 13.79 -5.51 1.88
CA LYS A 222 15.17 -5.26 2.31
C LYS A 222 15.29 -5.31 3.84
N ASP A 223 14.27 -4.80 4.54
CA ASP A 223 14.22 -4.72 6.00
C ASP A 223 13.45 -5.93 6.55
N GLU A 224 14.13 -6.76 7.35
CA GLU A 224 13.59 -8.00 7.92
C GLU A 224 12.38 -7.77 8.83
N LYS A 225 12.13 -6.54 9.33
CA LYS A 225 10.94 -6.25 10.15
C LYS A 225 9.63 -6.56 9.40
N TRP A 226 9.65 -6.51 8.08
CA TRP A 226 8.52 -6.84 7.22
C TRP A 226 8.37 -8.34 6.94
N ILE A 227 9.20 -9.18 7.56
CA ILE A 227 9.13 -10.65 7.45
C ILE A 227 8.52 -11.25 8.73
N ALA A 228 8.23 -10.42 9.74
CA ALA A 228 7.79 -10.84 11.07
C ALA A 228 6.34 -11.33 11.09
N GLU A 229 6.17 -12.62 10.78
CA GLU A 229 5.22 -13.58 11.36
C GLU A 229 5.38 -14.94 10.66
N THR A 230 6.59 -15.48 10.66
CA THR A 230 6.72 -16.93 10.56
C THR A 230 7.45 -17.38 11.81
N GLY A 231 6.80 -18.20 12.63
CA GLY A 231 7.48 -19.07 13.60
C GLY A 231 8.35 -20.12 12.90
N ARG A 232 9.01 -19.75 11.79
CA ARG A 232 9.99 -20.55 11.07
C ARG A 232 11.32 -19.89 11.32
N THR A 233 12.04 -20.54 12.22
CA THR A 233 13.46 -20.41 12.49
C THR A 233 14.27 -19.95 11.28
N LYS A 234 15.11 -18.93 11.52
CA LYS A 234 16.39 -18.77 10.83
C LYS A 234 17.07 -20.14 10.81
N THR A 235 16.99 -20.84 9.68
CA THR A 235 17.99 -21.86 9.36
C THR A 235 18.95 -21.14 8.43
N VAL A 236 20.01 -20.63 9.04
CA VAL A 236 21.22 -20.21 8.34
C VAL A 236 21.72 -21.45 7.60
N LEU A 237 21.84 -21.35 6.28
CA LEU A 237 22.73 -22.20 5.49
C LEU A 237 23.98 -21.40 5.18
#